data_AF-A0A7X7RL17-F1
#
_entry.id   AF-A0A7X7RL17-F1
#
_cell.length_a   1.000
_cell.length_b   1.000
_cell.length_c   1.000
_cell.angle_alpha   90.00
_cell.angle_beta   90.00
_cell.angle_gamma   90.00
#
_symmetry.space_group_name_H-M   'P 1'
#
loop_
_entity.id
_entity.type
_entity.pdbx_description
1 polymer ?
#
loop_
_entity_poly.entity_id
_entity_poly.type
_entity_poly.pdbx_seq_one_letter_code
_entity_poly.pdbx_strand_id
1 'polypeptide(L)'
;MKKTQKNGKVLFDGRLNEAIRRRIREKRLQLGLPYQKLALFFNICWSTLRKWEQGPTMYCSLVMRPKLEAFINGECDEEILRHQKNEVNSYQQKLPASVHFCMDRFTSIYALLECHPELRDELLRGMEQVSQQILENLLNEGRRDRNVEDRHAQFL
;
A
#
# COMPACT_ATOMS: atom_id res chain seq x y z
N MET A 1 16.69 21.07 25.97
CA MET A 1 17.30 21.92 24.93
C MET A 1 16.30 22.11 23.79
N LYS A 2 15.85 23.34 23.57
CA LYS A 2 14.87 23.74 22.55
C LYS A 2 15.60 24.02 21.24
N LYS A 3 15.26 23.30 20.17
CA LYS A 3 15.54 23.72 18.78
C LYS A 3 14.21 23.77 18.04
N THR A 4 13.38 24.74 18.42
CA THR A 4 12.05 24.95 17.86
C THR A 4 12.14 26.05 16.82
N GLN A 5 11.87 25.69 15.56
CA GLN A 5 11.58 26.57 14.42
C GLN A 5 12.74 27.44 13.91
N LYS A 6 13.19 27.12 12.69
CA LYS A 6 13.81 28.09 11.78
C LYS A 6 12.82 28.31 10.64
N ASN A 7 12.34 29.54 10.47
CA ASN A 7 11.44 30.00 9.38
C ASN A 7 10.04 29.34 9.32
N GLY A 8 9.37 29.13 10.46
CA GLY A 8 8.00 28.59 10.49
C GLY A 8 7.86 27.09 10.15
N LYS A 9 8.93 26.47 9.65
CA LYS A 9 9.01 25.03 9.39
C LYS A 9 9.29 24.24 10.67
N VAL A 10 8.60 23.10 10.79
CA VAL A 10 8.79 22.12 11.85
C VAL A 10 9.94 21.22 11.44
N LEU A 11 11.01 21.21 12.23
CA LEU A 11 12.10 20.26 12.07
C LEU A 11 11.70 18.94 12.74
N PHE A 12 11.82 17.82 12.03
CA PHE A 12 11.40 16.52 12.54
C PHE A 12 12.59 15.58 12.76
N ASP A 13 12.86 15.25 14.02
CA ASP A 13 13.96 14.39 14.44
C ASP A 13 13.64 12.88 14.36
N GLY A 14 12.46 12.53 13.86
CA GLY A 14 11.94 11.17 13.79
C GLY A 14 11.20 10.69 15.03
N ARG A 15 11.08 11.52 16.09
CA ARG A 15 10.31 11.19 17.30
C ARG A 15 8.85 11.59 17.15
N LEU A 16 7.97 10.60 17.18
CA LEU A 16 6.52 10.78 17.15
C LEU A 16 6.01 11.14 18.56
N ASN A 17 6.36 12.33 19.03
CA ASN A 17 5.80 12.90 20.25
C ASN A 17 4.39 13.45 20.01
N GLU A 18 3.64 13.72 21.06
CA GLU A 18 2.24 14.14 20.97
C GLU A 18 2.01 15.36 20.06
N ALA A 19 2.93 16.33 20.07
CA ALA A 19 2.81 17.51 19.22
C ALA A 19 2.96 17.17 17.72
N ILE A 20 3.88 16.28 17.37
CA ILE A 20 4.05 15.79 15.99
C ILE A 20 2.86 14.94 15.56
N ARG A 21 2.38 14.04 16.43
CA ARG A 21 1.23 13.18 16.15
C ARG A 21 -0.02 13.97 15.85
N ARG A 22 -0.30 14.97 16.70
CA ARG A 22 -1.39 15.92 16.50
C ARG A 22 -1.24 16.66 15.17
N ARG A 23 -0.04 17.13 14.82
CA ARG A 23 0.21 17.79 13.53
C ARG A 23 -0.06 16.88 12.33
N ILE A 24 0.41 15.63 12.37
CA ILE A 24 0.15 14.65 11.30
C ILE A 24 -1.36 14.46 11.13
N ARG A 25 -2.08 14.26 12.25
CA ARG A 25 -3.53 14.09 12.26
C ARG A 25 -4.25 15.32 11.73
N GLU A 26 -3.94 16.51 12.24
CA GLU A 26 -4.55 17.77 11.82
C GLU A 26 -4.33 18.00 10.33
N LYS A 27 -3.09 17.82 9.84
CA LYS A 27 -2.75 17.98 8.43
C LYS A 27 -3.54 17.00 7.54
N ARG A 28 -3.61 15.73 7.94
CA ARG A 28 -4.40 14.72 7.23
C ARG A 28 -5.87 15.11 7.16
N LEU A 29 -6.45 15.56 8.27
CA LEU A 29 -7.86 15.99 8.33
C LEU A 29 -8.11 17.27 7.52
N GLN A 30 -7.19 18.24 7.56
CA GLN A 30 -7.25 19.46 6.74
C GLN A 30 -7.27 19.16 5.24
N LEU A 31 -6.52 18.15 4.81
CA LEU A 31 -6.49 17.69 3.40
C LEU A 31 -7.64 16.72 3.06
N GLY A 32 -8.56 16.44 3.99
CA GLY A 32 -9.70 15.54 3.78
C GLY A 32 -9.30 14.07 3.58
N LEU A 33 -8.13 13.65 4.06
CA LEU A 33 -7.55 12.35 3.72
C LEU A 33 -8.00 11.23 4.68
N PRO A 34 -8.54 10.10 4.17
CA PRO A 34 -8.65 8.89 4.95
C PRO A 34 -7.26 8.25 5.14
N TYR A 35 -7.11 7.41 6.18
CA TYR A 35 -5.81 6.78 6.50
C TYR A 35 -5.22 6.02 5.32
N GLN A 36 -6.04 5.30 4.57
CA GLN A 36 -5.64 4.47 3.44
C GLN A 36 -4.94 5.29 2.36
N LYS A 37 -5.47 6.48 2.05
CA LYS A 37 -4.94 7.36 1.00
C LYS A 37 -3.59 7.97 1.39
N LEU A 38 -3.49 8.48 2.61
CA LEU A 38 -2.21 9.02 3.08
C LEU A 38 -1.15 7.92 3.27
N ALA A 39 -1.56 6.73 3.72
CA ALA A 39 -0.64 5.60 3.88
C ALA A 39 -0.11 5.08 2.54
N LEU A 40 -0.97 5.03 1.51
CA LEU A 40 -0.56 4.68 0.15
C LEU A 40 0.46 5.67 -0.41
N PHE A 41 0.25 6.98 -0.23
CA PHE A 41 1.21 8.01 -0.62
C PHE A 41 2.60 7.78 0.00
N PHE A 42 2.65 7.40 1.29
CA PHE A 42 3.92 7.08 1.96
C PHE A 42 4.45 5.66 1.69
N ASN A 43 3.71 4.85 0.95
CA ASN A 43 3.96 3.43 0.73
C ASN A 43 4.11 2.64 2.06
N ILE A 44 3.18 2.85 2.98
CA ILE A 44 3.10 2.16 4.28
C ILE A 44 1.70 1.59 4.51
N CYS A 45 1.57 0.67 5.46
CA CYS A 45 0.25 0.19 5.87
C CYS A 45 -0.54 1.27 6.62
N TRP A 46 -1.85 1.34 6.40
CA TRP A 46 -2.74 2.27 7.10
C TRP A 46 -2.71 2.09 8.63
N SER A 47 -2.45 0.86 9.10
CA SER A 47 -2.29 0.56 10.52
C SER A 47 -1.02 1.18 11.11
N THR A 48 0.06 1.31 10.32
CA THR A 48 1.28 2.02 10.70
C THR A 48 1.01 3.51 10.85
N LEU A 49 0.31 4.11 9.88
CA LEU A 49 -0.09 5.52 9.95
C LEU A 49 -1.00 5.80 11.16
N ARG A 50 -1.99 4.92 11.42
CA ARG A 50 -2.83 5.01 12.63
C ARG A 50 -2.00 4.93 13.91
N LYS A 51 -1.00 4.05 13.97
CA LYS A 51 -0.09 3.93 15.12
C LYS A 51 0.78 5.18 15.29
N TRP A 52 1.15 5.85 14.20
CA TRP A 52 1.84 7.13 14.27
C TRP A 52 0.94 8.20 14.88
N GLU A 53 -0.33 8.29 14.50
CA GLU A 53 -1.23 9.31 15.08
C GLU A 53 -1.68 8.99 16.52
N GLN A 54 -1.93 7.71 16.85
CA GLN A 54 -2.65 7.33 18.08
C GLN A 54 -2.03 6.18 18.87
N GLY A 55 -1.09 5.44 18.28
CA GLY A 55 -0.55 4.20 18.87
C GLY A 55 0.71 4.39 19.70
N PRO A 56 1.32 3.32 20.24
CA PRO A 56 2.50 3.42 21.09
C PRO A 56 3.81 3.69 20.32
N THR A 57 3.78 3.85 19.00
CA THR A 57 4.98 3.98 18.16
C THR A 57 5.70 5.31 18.38
N MET A 58 6.86 5.26 19.03
CA MET A 58 7.62 6.47 19.40
C MET A 58 8.53 7.01 18.29
N TYR A 59 8.87 6.19 17.29
CA TYR A 59 9.83 6.54 16.25
C TYR A 59 9.36 6.07 14.87
N CYS A 60 9.71 6.84 13.84
CA CYS A 60 9.65 6.38 12.46
C CYS A 60 11.05 5.97 11.95
N SER A 61 11.09 5.21 10.87
CA SER A 61 12.35 4.83 10.21
C SER A 61 13.07 6.05 9.65
N LEU A 62 14.40 5.98 9.53
CA LEU A 62 15.23 7.08 9.01
C LEU A 62 14.76 7.57 7.64
N VAL A 63 14.37 6.65 6.77
CA VAL A 63 13.86 6.95 5.42
C VAL A 63 12.56 7.78 5.46
N MET A 64 11.73 7.62 6.50
CA MET A 64 10.45 8.32 6.64
C MET A 64 10.55 9.70 7.27
N ARG A 65 11.67 10.03 7.91
CA ARG A 65 11.88 11.35 8.53
C ARG A 65 11.71 12.50 7.54
N PRO A 66 12.45 12.55 6.41
CA PRO A 66 12.31 13.67 5.48
C PRO A 66 10.92 13.73 4.84
N LYS A 67 10.28 12.58 4.59
CA LYS A 67 8.93 12.53 4.01
C LYS A 67 7.86 13.08 4.96
N LEU A 68 7.93 12.68 6.23
CA LEU A 68 7.02 13.19 7.26
C LEU A 68 7.27 14.67 7.55
N GLU A 69 8.53 15.11 7.53
CA GLU A 69 8.89 16.52 7.69
C GLU A 69 8.29 17.36 6.55
N ALA A 70 8.47 16.94 5.30
CA ALA A 70 7.90 17.59 4.12
C ALA A 70 6.37 17.65 4.21
N PHE A 71 5.72 16.55 4.61
CA PHE A 71 4.27 16.50 4.79
C PHE A 71 3.75 17.43 5.89
N ILE A 72 4.36 17.43 7.08
CA ILE A 72 3.97 18.30 8.19
C ILE A 72 4.15 19.78 7.80
N ASN A 73 5.15 20.09 6.99
CA ASN A 73 5.41 21.43 6.47
C ASN A 73 4.57 21.79 5.23
N GLY A 74 3.75 20.86 4.71
CA GLY A 74 2.86 21.09 3.58
C GLY A 74 3.53 21.06 2.20
N GLU A 75 4.79 20.63 2.12
CA GLU A 75 5.58 20.64 0.87
C GLU A 75 5.05 19.62 -0.15
N CYS A 76 4.32 18.60 0.31
CA CYS A 76 3.75 17.55 -0.52
C CYS A 76 2.23 17.69 -0.75
N ASP A 77 1.58 18.77 -0.28
CA ASP A 77 0.11 18.89 -0.31
C ASP A 77 -0.45 18.80 -1.73
N GLU A 78 0.14 19.55 -2.66
CA GLU A 78 -0.24 19.56 -4.07
C GLU A 78 -0.08 18.18 -4.72
N GLU A 79 1.01 17.49 -4.42
CA GLU A 79 1.29 16.15 -4.94
C GLU A 79 0.24 15.15 -4.42
N ILE A 80 -0.06 15.19 -3.13
CA ILE A 80 -1.06 14.32 -2.49
C ILE A 80 -2.45 14.58 -3.08
N LEU A 81 -2.84 15.85 -3.26
CA LEU A 81 -4.13 16.21 -3.86
C LEU A 81 -4.23 15.82 -5.34
N ARG A 82 -3.13 15.89 -6.10
CA ARG A 82 -3.07 15.37 -7.48
C ARG A 82 -3.21 13.85 -7.51
N HIS A 83 -2.54 13.13 -6.62
CA HIS A 83 -2.71 11.68 -6.50
C HIS A 83 -4.15 11.29 -6.16
N GLN A 84 -4.83 12.03 -5.29
CA GLN A 84 -6.25 11.77 -4.99
C GLN A 84 -7.16 11.85 -6.22
N LYS A 85 -6.97 12.85 -7.08
CA LYS A 85 -7.75 13.00 -8.32
C LYS A 85 -7.50 11.86 -9.31
N ASN A 86 -6.28 11.33 -9.33
CA ASN A 86 -5.89 10.24 -10.23
C ASN A 86 -6.22 8.84 -9.66
N GLU A 87 -6.39 8.71 -8.35
CA GLU A 87 -6.55 7.41 -7.69
C GLU A 87 -7.96 6.82 -7.67
N VAL A 88 -8.99 7.55 -8.12
CA VAL A 88 -10.27 6.90 -8.47
C VAL A 88 -10.06 5.87 -9.60
N ASN A 89 -8.91 5.93 -10.28
CA ASN A 89 -8.60 5.15 -11.48
C ASN A 89 -7.39 4.20 -11.35
N SER A 90 -6.58 4.26 -10.28
CA SER A 90 -5.22 3.69 -10.33
C SER A 90 -5.13 2.16 -10.21
N TYR A 91 -6.06 1.48 -9.54
CA TYR A 91 -6.12 0.01 -9.55
C TYR A 91 -6.92 -0.53 -10.74
N GLN A 92 -7.80 0.29 -11.32
CA GLN A 92 -8.69 -0.10 -12.43
C GLN A 92 -8.13 0.19 -13.83
N GLN A 93 -7.01 0.91 -13.97
CA GLN A 93 -6.52 1.34 -15.29
C GLN A 93 -5.30 0.60 -15.83
N LYS A 94 -4.71 -0.35 -15.09
CA LYS A 94 -3.53 -1.11 -15.57
C LYS A 94 -3.77 -2.59 -15.79
N LEU A 95 -4.93 -3.12 -15.43
CA LEU A 95 -5.25 -4.53 -15.62
C LEU A 95 -6.18 -4.69 -16.82
N PRO A 96 -6.02 -5.77 -17.62
CA PRO A 96 -6.96 -6.08 -18.69
C PRO A 96 -8.39 -6.19 -18.16
N ALA A 97 -9.38 -5.84 -18.99
CA ALA A 97 -10.80 -5.89 -18.62
C ALA A 97 -11.24 -7.26 -18.07
N SER A 98 -10.63 -8.35 -18.56
CA SER A 98 -10.86 -9.70 -18.05
C SER A 98 -10.48 -9.87 -16.58
N VAL A 99 -9.40 -9.22 -16.13
CA VAL A 99 -8.96 -9.26 -14.74
C VAL A 99 -9.94 -8.51 -13.85
N HIS A 100 -10.45 -7.37 -14.30
CA HIS A 100 -11.50 -6.63 -13.59
C HIS A 100 -12.77 -7.47 -13.42
N PHE A 101 -13.22 -8.11 -14.50
CA PHE A 101 -14.37 -8.99 -14.44
C PHE A 101 -14.20 -10.12 -13.42
N CYS A 102 -13.02 -10.72 -13.34
CA CYS A 102 -12.71 -11.73 -12.32
C CYS A 102 -12.76 -11.16 -10.90
N MET A 103 -12.21 -9.97 -10.67
CA MET A 103 -12.22 -9.31 -9.36
C MET A 103 -13.64 -8.93 -8.92
N ASP A 104 -14.47 -8.40 -9.82
CA ASP A 104 -15.85 -8.02 -9.53
C ASP A 104 -16.70 -9.25 -9.21
N ARG A 105 -16.52 -10.33 -9.99
CA ARG A 105 -17.18 -11.62 -9.72
C ARG A 105 -16.75 -12.18 -8.36
N PHE A 106 -15.46 -12.15 -8.04
CA PHE A 106 -14.97 -12.59 -6.74
C PHE A 106 -15.56 -11.77 -5.60
N THR A 107 -15.53 -10.45 -5.71
CA THR A 107 -16.11 -9.52 -4.72
C THR A 107 -17.59 -9.78 -4.53
N SER A 108 -18.32 -10.03 -5.61
CA SER A 108 -19.75 -10.35 -5.56
C SER A 108 -20.01 -11.66 -4.81
N ILE A 109 -19.25 -12.72 -5.11
CA ILE A 109 -19.39 -14.02 -4.42
C ILE A 109 -19.04 -13.87 -2.94
N TYR A 110 -17.96 -13.17 -2.63
CA TYR A 110 -17.55 -12.92 -1.25
C TYR A 110 -18.61 -12.13 -0.46
N ALA A 111 -19.26 -11.15 -1.10
CA ALA A 111 -20.37 -10.40 -0.52
C ALA A 111 -21.60 -11.29 -0.28
N LEU A 112 -21.96 -12.17 -1.22
CA LEU A 112 -23.08 -13.11 -1.04
C LEU A 112 -22.90 -14.05 0.17
N LEU A 113 -21.67 -14.32 0.56
CA LEU A 113 -21.34 -15.17 1.71
C LEU A 113 -21.30 -14.39 3.04
N GLU A 114 -21.90 -13.20 3.13
CA GLU A 114 -21.85 -12.33 4.32
C GLU A 114 -22.30 -12.98 5.61
N CYS A 115 -23.35 -13.78 5.55
CA CYS A 115 -23.89 -14.47 6.71
C CYS A 115 -23.19 -15.82 6.99
N HIS A 116 -22.18 -16.20 6.21
CA HIS A 116 -21.54 -17.51 6.28
C HIS A 116 -20.00 -17.38 6.32
N PRO A 117 -19.42 -17.02 7.48
CA PRO A 117 -17.98 -16.79 7.62
C PRO A 117 -17.14 -18.02 7.28
N GLU A 118 -17.60 -19.22 7.64
CA GLU A 118 -16.93 -20.50 7.33
C GLU A 118 -16.71 -20.67 5.82
N LEU A 119 -17.72 -20.31 5.01
CA LEU A 119 -17.68 -20.42 3.55
C LEU A 119 -16.83 -19.31 2.92
N ARG A 120 -16.74 -18.13 3.55
CA ARG A 120 -15.81 -17.07 3.13
C ARG A 120 -14.37 -17.52 3.31
N ASP A 121 -14.06 -18.11 4.45
CA ASP A 121 -12.74 -18.62 4.74
C ASP A 121 -12.36 -19.78 3.81
N GLU A 122 -13.32 -20.66 3.51
CA GLU A 122 -13.13 -21.73 2.53
C GLU A 122 -12.88 -21.18 1.12
N LEU A 123 -13.66 -20.19 0.68
CA LEU A 123 -13.46 -19.52 -0.61
C LEU A 123 -12.08 -18.88 -0.72
N LEU A 124 -11.65 -18.16 0.33
CA LEU A 124 -10.33 -17.53 0.38
C LEU A 124 -9.20 -18.56 0.35
N ARG A 125 -9.31 -19.64 1.12
CA ARG A 125 -8.34 -20.74 1.12
C ARG A 125 -8.25 -21.41 -0.24
N GLY A 126 -9.39 -21.70 -0.88
CA GLY A 126 -9.43 -22.29 -2.21
C GLY A 126 -8.79 -21.38 -3.27
N MET A 127 -9.06 -20.08 -3.20
CA MET A 127 -8.46 -19.11 -4.13
C MET A 127 -6.94 -19.03 -3.98
N GLU A 128 -6.43 -19.00 -2.74
CA GLU A 128 -4.99 -18.98 -2.46
C GLU A 128 -4.32 -20.25 -3.00
N GLN A 129 -4.90 -21.42 -2.74
CA GLN A 129 -4.37 -22.72 -3.21
C GLN A 129 -4.31 -22.79 -4.75
N VAL A 130 -5.40 -22.39 -5.43
CA VAL A 130 -5.43 -22.38 -6.90
C VAL A 130 -4.42 -21.37 -7.46
N SER A 131 -4.30 -20.19 -6.86
CA SER A 131 -3.36 -19.16 -7.31
C SER A 131 -1.90 -19.61 -7.16
N GLN A 132 -1.57 -20.23 -6.03
CA GLN A 132 -0.25 -20.82 -5.78
C GLN A 132 0.05 -21.93 -6.78
N GLN A 133 -0.89 -22.86 -7.00
CA GLN A 133 -0.71 -23.95 -7.97
C GLN A 133 -0.48 -23.44 -9.40
N ILE A 134 -1.24 -22.43 -9.83
CA ILE A 134 -1.06 -21.80 -11.14
C ILE A 134 0.32 -21.15 -11.23
N LEU A 135 0.73 -20.42 -10.20
CA LEU A 135 2.04 -19.77 -10.17
C LEU A 135 3.19 -20.80 -10.24
N GLU A 136 3.10 -21.87 -9.46
CA GLU A 136 4.07 -22.97 -9.50
C GLU A 136 4.14 -23.60 -10.89
N ASN A 137 2.99 -23.87 -11.51
CA ASN A 137 2.93 -24.43 -12.86
C ASN A 137 3.58 -23.50 -13.89
N LEU A 138 3.23 -22.20 -13.89
CA LEU A 138 3.80 -21.21 -14.80
C LEU A 138 5.31 -21.05 -14.64
N LEU A 139 5.81 -21.06 -13.39
CA LEU A 139 7.24 -20.98 -13.11
C LEU A 139 7.99 -22.25 -13.52
N ASN A 140 7.35 -23.41 -13.40
CA ASN A 140 7.93 -24.70 -13.78
C ASN A 140 7.88 -24.95 -15.29
N GLU A 141 6.83 -24.50 -15.98
CA GLU A 141 6.72 -24.54 -17.44
C GLU A 141 7.73 -23.59 -18.09
N GLY A 142 7.87 -22.36 -17.58
CA GLY A 142 8.93 -21.43 -18.02
C GLY A 142 10.36 -21.87 -17.69
N ARG A 143 10.55 -22.97 -16.94
CA ARG A 143 11.86 -23.62 -16.74
C ARG A 143 12.09 -24.80 -17.68
N ARG A 144 11.05 -25.39 -18.28
CA ARG A 144 11.19 -26.46 -19.27
C ARG A 144 11.62 -25.91 -20.63
N ASP A 145 11.07 -24.80 -21.09
CA ASP A 145 11.45 -24.21 -22.39
C ASP A 145 12.91 -23.78 -22.44
N ARG A 146 13.45 -23.21 -21.35
CA ARG A 146 14.89 -22.84 -21.28
C ARG A 146 15.84 -24.04 -21.29
N ASN A 147 15.41 -25.20 -20.81
CA ASN A 147 16.25 -26.42 -20.83
C ASN A 147 16.23 -27.16 -22.18
N VAL A 148 15.28 -26.84 -23.08
CA VAL A 148 15.24 -27.39 -24.44
C VAL A 148 16.17 -26.58 -25.35
N GLU A 149 16.22 -25.26 -25.21
CA GLU A 149 17.15 -24.40 -25.97
C GLU A 149 18.63 -24.70 -25.66
N ASP A 150 18.98 -24.96 -24.39
CA ASP A 150 20.37 -25.30 -24.01
C ASP A 150 20.83 -26.68 -24.53
N ARG A 151 19.92 -27.59 -24.89
CA ARG A 151 20.28 -28.89 -25.49
C ARG A 151 20.50 -28.81 -26.99
N HIS A 152 19.91 -27.83 -27.67
CA HIS A 152 20.16 -27.59 -29.10
C HIS A 152 21.43 -26.78 -29.37
N ALA A 153 21.95 -26.06 -28.37
CA ALA A 153 23.22 -25.33 -28.46
C ALA A 153 24.48 -26.19 -28.22
N GLN A 154 24.34 -27.46 -27.83
CA GLN A 154 25.48 -28.38 -27.61
C GLN A 154 25.76 -29.31 -28.80
N PHE A 155 25.01 -29.21 -29.90
CA PHE A 155 25.19 -30.02 -31.12
C PHE A 155 25.36 -29.21 -32.42
N LEU A 156 25.75 -27.93 -32.29
CA LEU A 156 26.28 -27.10 -33.38
C LEU A 156 27.66 -26.59 -33.00
#